data_AF-A0AAU8LTU7-F1
#
_entry.id   AF-A0AAU8LTU7-F1
#
_cell.length_a   1.000
_cell.length_b   1.000
_cell.length_c   1.000
_cell.angle_alpha   90.00
_cell.angle_beta   90.00
_cell.angle_gamma   90.00
#
_symmetry.space_group_name_H-M   'P 1'
#
loop_
_entity.id
_entity.type
_entity.pdbx_description
1 polymer ?
#
loop_
_entity_poly.entity_id
_entity_poly.type
_entity_poly.pdbx_seq_one_letter_code
_entity_poly.pdbx_strand_id
1 'polypeptide(L)' 'MELTDVIEEIRLVPKNRLRDVYNFIHFFRLGLEKVQDESEDIMQFAGCWQDMKDEDFEHFSQEITDRR' A
#
# COMPACT_ATOMS: atom_id res chain seq x y z
N MET A 1 11.89 20.75 -0.61
CA MET A 1 13.12 20.29 0.07
C MET A 1 13.92 19.62 -1.02
N GLU A 2 15.09 20.17 -1.34
CA GLU A 2 15.86 19.69 -2.47
C GLU A 2 16.64 18.44 -2.07
N LEU A 3 16.95 17.57 -3.03
CA LEU A 3 17.73 16.35 -2.79
C LEU A 3 19.08 16.67 -2.11
N THR A 4 19.66 17.82 -2.49
CA THR A 4 20.91 18.32 -1.92
C THR A 4 20.79 18.55 -0.42
N ASP A 5 19.69 19.16 0.06
CA ASP A 5 19.48 19.46 1.48
C ASP A 5 19.41 18.16 2.30
N VAL A 6 18.71 17.15 1.77
CA VAL A 6 18.56 15.84 2.42
C VAL A 6 19.89 15.11 2.53
N ILE A 7 20.72 15.17 1.49
CA ILE A 7 22.04 14.52 1.49
C ILE A 7 22.97 15.19 2.50
N GLU A 8 22.95 16.52 2.60
CA GLU A 8 23.76 17.23 3.59
C GLU A 8 23.35 16.89 5.02
N GLU A 9 22.05 16.78 5.32
CA GLU A 9 21.58 16.34 6.64
C GLU A 9 22.02 14.91 6.98
N ILE A 10 21.96 13.97 6.02
CA ILE A 10 22.42 12.59 6.24
C ILE A 10 23.92 12.55 6.55
N ARG A 11 24.72 13.44 5.96
CA ARG A 11 26.18 13.52 6.21
C ARG A 11 26.52 13.98 7.62
N LEU A 12 25.62 14.70 8.28
CA LEU A 12 25.80 15.14 9.67
C LEU A 12 25.58 14.01 10.69
N VAL A 13 25.01 12.89 10.27
CA VAL A 13 24.74 11.75 11.15
C VAL A 13 26.04 11.07 11.58
N PRO A 14 26.25 10.82 12.89
CA PRO A 14 27.39 10.07 13.39
C PRO A 14 27.51 8.68 12.72
N LYS A 15 28.74 8.28 12.35
CA LYS A 15 28.99 7.02 11.62
C LYS A 15 28.40 5.78 12.30
N ASN A 16 28.41 5.73 13.63
CA ASN A 16 27.85 4.65 14.42
C ASN A 16 26.31 4.56 14.37
N ARG A 17 25.63 5.61 13.88
CA ARG A 17 24.18 5.70 13.73
C ARG A 17 23.70 5.56 12.27
N LEU A 18 24.60 5.60 11.30
CA LEU A 18 24.23 5.45 9.88
C LEU A 18 23.50 4.14 9.58
N ARG A 19 23.85 3.07 10.30
CA ARG A 19 23.15 1.77 10.18
C ARG A 19 21.70 1.85 10.66
N ASP A 20 21.45 2.58 11.75
CA ASP A 20 20.10 2.77 12.29
C ASP A 20 19.24 3.56 11.30
N VAL A 21 19.81 4.64 10.73
CA VAL A 21 19.15 5.46 9.69
C VAL A 21 18.86 4.64 8.44
N TYR A 22 19.82 3.84 7.96
CA TYR A 22 19.61 2.94 6.82
C TYR A 22 18.46 1.96 7.08
N ASN A 23 18.49 1.27 8.23
CA ASN A 23 17.46 0.30 8.58
C ASN A 23 16.07 0.94 8.64
N PHE A 24 15.98 2.16 9.19
CA PHE A 24 14.74 2.92 9.26
C PHE A 24 14.22 3.25 7.85
N ILE A 25 15.03 3.87 7.00
CA ILE A 25 14.64 4.21 5.63
C ILE A 25 14.28 2.95 4.82
N HIS A 26 15.08 1.89 4.96
CA HIS A 26 14.87 0.63 4.25
C HIS A 26 13.57 -0.05 4.67
N PHE A 27 13.24 -0.04 5.97
CA PHE A 27 11.98 -0.56 6.48
C PHE A 27 10.78 0.13 5.83
N PHE A 28 10.78 1.47 5.77
CA PHE A 28 9.71 2.22 5.12
C PHE A 28 9.64 1.94 3.63
N ARG A 29 10.78 1.86 2.92
CA ARG A 29 10.78 1.50 1.48
C ARG A 29 10.12 0.15 1.24
N LEU A 30 10.49 -0.88 2.00
CA LEU A 30 9.88 -2.21 1.86
C LEU A 30 8.40 -2.22 2.22
N GLY A 31 8.00 -1.45 3.25
CA GLY A 31 6.59 -1.30 3.61
C GLY A 31 5.78 -0.61 2.51
N LEU A 32 6.33 0.44 1.92
CA LEU A 32 5.69 1.20 0.84
C LEU A 32 5.63 0.43 -0.48
N GLU A 33 6.68 -0.35 -0.82
CA GLU A 33 6.66 -1.26 -1.97
C GLU A 33 5.53 -2.28 -1.85
N LYS A 34 5.33 -2.86 -0.66
CA LYS A 34 4.22 -3.80 -0.42
C LYS A 34 2.83 -3.17 -0.57
N VAL A 35 2.64 -1.94 -0.08
CA VAL A 35 1.35 -1.25 -0.23
C VAL A 35 1.05 -0.97 -1.71
N GLN A 36 2.09 -0.72 -2.51
CA GLN A 36 1.93 -0.49 -3.95
C GLN A 36 1.50 -1.77 -4.69
N ASP A 37 2.09 -2.93 -4.37
CA ASP A 37 1.68 -4.24 -4.90
C ASP A 37 0.24 -4.60 -4.50
N GLU A 38 -0.15 -4.39 -3.24
CA GLU A 38 -1.52 -4.70 -2.76
C GLU A 38 -2.60 -3.88 -3.49
N SER A 39 -2.31 -2.63 -3.83
CA SER A 39 -3.25 -1.80 -4.60
C SER A 39 -3.47 -2.34 -6.02
N GLU A 40 -2.44 -2.90 -6.64
CA GLU A 40 -2.53 -3.50 -7.98
C GLU A 40 -3.37 -4.79 -7.93
N ASP A 41 -3.15 -5.61 -6.90
CA ASP A 41 -3.91 -6.83 -6.61
C ASP A 41 -5.37 -6.59 -6.20
N ILE A 42 -5.73 -5.41 -5.68
CA ILE A 42 -7.13 -5.07 -5.41
C ILE A 42 -7.81 -4.55 -6.68
N MET A 43 -7.08 -3.82 -7.53
CA MET A 43 -7.62 -3.27 -8.77
C MET A 43 -7.98 -4.33 -9.82
N GLN A 44 -7.37 -5.52 -9.82
CA GLN A 44 -7.80 -6.64 -10.70
C GLN A 44 -9.24 -7.11 -10.44
N PHE A 45 -9.80 -6.81 -9.26
CA PHE A 45 -11.20 -7.12 -8.94
C PHE A 45 -12.15 -5.95 -9.23
N ALA A 46 -11.64 -4.78 -9.65
CA ALA A 46 -12.48 -3.65 -10.01
C ALA A 46 -13.30 -3.96 -11.27
N GLY A 47 -14.63 -3.91 -11.15
CA GLY A 47 -15.53 -4.22 -12.27
C GLY A 47 -15.79 -5.70 -12.52
N CYS A 48 -15.28 -6.63 -11.70
CA CYS A 48 -15.58 -8.07 -11.87
C CYS A 48 -17.07 -8.44 -11.65
N TRP A 49 -17.89 -7.46 -11.25
CA TRP A 49 -19.34 -7.57 -11.04
C TRP A 49 -20.12 -6.78 -12.10
N GLN A 50 -19.44 -6.14 -13.04
CA GLN A 50 -20.08 -5.30 -14.06
C GLN A 50 -20.90 -6.12 -15.06
N ASP A 51 -20.52 -7.37 -15.29
CA ASP A 51 -21.27 -8.33 -16.13
C ASP A 51 -22.35 -9.10 -15.35
N MET A 52 -22.43 -8.89 -14.02
CA MET A 52 -23.48 -9.49 -13.19
C MET A 52 -24.80 -8.76 -13.45
N LYS A 53 -25.89 -9.52 -13.61
CA LYS A 53 -27.22 -8.91 -13.75
C LYS A 53 -27.66 -8.35 -12.40
N ASP A 54 -28.43 -7.26 -12.44
CA ASP A 54 -28.94 -6.61 -11.23
C ASP A 54 -29.74 -7.57 -10.33
N GLU A 55 -30.52 -8.48 -10.93
CA GLU A 55 -31.29 -9.52 -10.20
C GLU A 55 -30.38 -10.49 -9.42
N ASP A 56 -29.25 -10.90 -10.03
CA ASP A 56 -28.28 -11.79 -9.40
C ASP A 56 -27.53 -11.06 -8.26
N PHE A 57 -27.26 -9.77 -8.44
CA PHE A 57 -26.63 -8.91 -7.43
C PHE A 57 -27.54 -8.65 -6.22
N GLU A 58 -28.82 -8.37 -6.45
CA GLU A 58 -29.81 -8.17 -5.38
C GLU A 58 -29.99 -9.44 -4.55
N HIS A 59 -30.11 -10.59 -5.23
CA HIS A 59 -30.20 -11.89 -4.55
C HIS A 59 -28.97 -12.15 -3.67
N PHE A 60 -27.77 -11.93 -4.22
CA PHE A 60 -26.52 -12.09 -3.48
C PHE A 60 -26.43 -11.12 -2.28
N SER A 61 -26.83 -9.86 -2.46
CA SER A 61 -26.82 -8.84 -1.40
C SER A 61 -27.77 -9.19 -0.26
N GLN A 62 -28.94 -9.73 -0.57
CA GLN A 62 -29.90 -10.20 0.42
C GLN A 62 -29.33 -11.39 1.22
N GLU A 63 -28.72 -12.36 0.53
CA GLU A 63 -28.09 -13.53 1.18
C GLU A 63 -26.96 -13.13 2.15
N ILE A 64 -26.12 -12.16 1.79
CA ILE A 64 -25.06 -11.64 2.68
C ILE A 64 -25.66 -10.93 3.90
N THR A 65 -26.73 -10.17 3.71
CA THR A 65 -27.42 -9.45 4.79
C THR A 65 -28.04 -10.42 5.79
N ASP A 66 -28.68 -11.50 5.31
CA ASP A 66 -29.33 -12.50 6.15
C ASP A 66 -28.34 -13.34 6.98
N ARG A 67 -27.07 -13.39 6.57
CA ARG A 67 -25.98 -14.11 7.26
C ARG A 67 -25.30 -13.29 8.36
N ARG A 68 -25.53 -11.97 8.41
CA ARG A 68 -24.79 -11.03 9.27
C ARG A 68 -25.57 -10.67 10.53
#